data_AF-A0AAD5S7G3-F1
#
_entry.id   AF-A0AAD5S7G3-F1
#
_cell.length_a   1.000
_cell.length_b   1.000
_cell.length_c   1.000
_cell.angle_alpha   90.00
_cell.angle_beta   90.00
_cell.angle_gamma   90.00
#
_symmetry.space_group_name_H-M   'P 1'
#
loop_
_entity.id
_entity.type
_entity.pdbx_description
1 polymer ?
#
loop_
_entity_poly.entity_id
_entity_poly.type
_entity_poly.pdbx_seq_one_letter_code
_entity_poly.pdbx_strand_id
1 'polypeptide(L)'
;MIALFHEHGPFTLTSDSKLKRNPHTWNDKYHLLFVDNPVGVGFSSVEPKISVEDAIKWRDGKEGWAKSRDGEEEEEEARWERGYTVNQKAVSEDLITFLRRFYEAFPKVADSELWLTGE
;
A
#
# COMPACT_ATOMS: atom_id res chain seq x y z
N MET A 1 4.10 -7.77 1.23
CA MET A 1 4.31 -8.91 2.17
C MET A 1 5.77 -9.37 2.41
N ILE A 2 6.80 -8.74 1.81
CA ILE A 2 8.20 -9.18 1.98
C ILE A 2 8.65 -9.06 3.44
N ALA A 3 8.41 -7.90 4.07
CA ALA A 3 8.79 -7.65 5.46
C ALA A 3 8.25 -8.67 6.46
N LEU A 4 7.05 -9.21 6.21
CA LEU A 4 6.41 -10.19 7.09
C LEU A 4 7.13 -11.55 7.09
N PHE A 5 7.63 -12.02 5.95
CA PHE A 5 8.12 -13.39 5.79
C PHE A 5 9.62 -13.52 5.48
N HIS A 6 10.29 -12.44 5.07
CA HIS A 6 11.69 -12.49 4.66
C HIS A 6 12.60 -11.55 5.42
N GLU A 7 12.05 -10.63 6.21
CA GLU A 7 12.84 -9.65 6.95
C GLU A 7 12.61 -9.80 8.46
N HIS A 8 11.73 -8.99 9.05
CA HIS A 8 11.64 -8.81 10.49
C HIS A 8 10.27 -9.21 11.08
N GLY A 9 9.42 -9.88 10.31
CA GLY A 9 8.19 -10.47 10.82
C GLY A 9 8.41 -11.71 11.72
N PRO A 10 7.37 -12.18 12.42
CA PRO A 10 7.46 -13.25 13.41
C PRO A 10 7.76 -14.64 12.82
N PHE A 11 7.57 -14.82 11.52
CA PHE A 11 7.82 -16.08 10.83
C PHE A 11 8.61 -15.84 9.54
N THR A 12 9.33 -16.86 9.11
CA THR A 12 9.93 -16.93 7.78
C THR A 12 9.41 -18.13 7.01
N LEU A 13 9.35 -18.00 5.68
CA LEU A 13 9.00 -19.08 4.77
C LEU A 13 10.23 -19.94 4.48
N THR A 14 10.13 -21.24 4.76
CA THR A 14 11.13 -22.23 4.36
C THR A 14 10.99 -22.60 2.88
N SER A 15 12.01 -23.24 2.32
CA SER A 15 12.00 -23.68 0.92
C SER A 15 10.87 -24.68 0.59
N ASP A 16 10.34 -25.39 1.59
CA ASP A 16 9.17 -26.26 1.46
C ASP A 16 7.84 -25.54 1.79
N SER A 17 7.83 -24.20 1.75
CA SER A 17 6.64 -23.35 1.98
C SER A 17 5.98 -23.53 3.35
N LYS A 18 6.78 -23.86 4.38
CA LYS A 18 6.31 -23.91 5.78
C LYS A 18 6.73 -22.66 6.53
N LEU A 19 6.01 -22.38 7.62
CA LEU A 19 6.35 -21.29 8.53
C LEU A 19 7.35 -21.78 9.59
N LYS A 20 8.45 -21.05 9.73
CA LYS A 20 9.42 -21.21 10.82
C LYS A 20 9.46 -19.92 11.63
N ARG A 21 9.48 -19.99 12.96
CA ARG A 21 9.63 -18.78 13.81
C ARG A 21 10.93 -18.05 13.49
N ASN A 22 10.84 -16.72 13.41
CA ASN A 22 11.99 -15.84 13.27
C ASN A 22 12.49 -15.42 14.66
N PRO A 23 13.69 -15.86 15.10
CA PRO A 23 14.25 -15.48 16.41
C PRO A 23 14.74 -14.03 16.47
N HIS A 24 14.73 -13.29 15.35
CA HIS A 24 15.14 -11.89 15.25
C HIS A 24 13.97 -10.99 14.83
N THR A 25 12.74 -11.41 15.13
CA THR A 25 11.53 -10.63 14.82
C THR A 25 11.51 -9.32 15.59
N TRP A 26 11.04 -8.25 14.94
CA TRP A 26 10.75 -7.00 15.66
C TRP A 26 9.52 -7.11 16.55
N ASN A 27 8.71 -8.16 16.38
CA ASN A 27 7.52 -8.38 17.18
C ASN A 27 7.82 -8.66 18.67
N ASP A 28 9.09 -8.95 19.02
CA ASP A 28 9.53 -9.10 20.40
C ASP A 28 9.54 -7.77 21.18
N LYS A 29 9.60 -6.64 20.46
CA LYS A 29 9.67 -5.28 21.04
C LYS A 29 8.48 -4.40 20.66
N TYR A 30 7.83 -4.69 19.53
CA TYR A 30 6.80 -3.83 18.96
C TYR A 30 5.58 -4.63 18.49
N HIS A 31 4.43 -3.97 18.49
CA HIS A 31 3.28 -4.44 17.71
C HIS A 31 3.51 -4.07 16.24
N LEU A 32 3.52 -5.05 15.35
CA LEU A 32 3.79 -4.85 13.92
C LEU A 32 2.49 -4.88 13.12
N LEU A 33 2.26 -3.87 12.29
CA LEU A 33 1.18 -3.81 11.30
C LEU A 33 1.81 -3.80 9.90
N PHE A 34 1.53 -4.83 9.11
CA PHE A 34 1.98 -4.93 7.72
C PHE A 34 0.84 -4.57 6.79
N VAL A 35 1.09 -3.64 5.87
CA VAL A 35 0.08 -3.13 4.93
C VAL A 35 0.60 -3.33 3.51
N ASP A 36 -0.11 -4.09 2.69
CA ASP A 36 0.12 -4.08 1.24
C ASP A 36 -0.50 -2.79 0.67
N ASN A 37 0.33 -1.90 0.15
CA ASN A 37 -0.06 -0.57 -0.33
C ASN A 37 0.78 -0.19 -1.55
N PRO A 38 0.21 0.50 -2.57
CA PRO A 38 -1.18 0.91 -2.72
C PRO A 38 -2.13 -0.21 -3.16
N VAL A 39 -3.38 0.14 -3.47
CA VAL A 39 -4.31 -0.74 -4.18
C VAL A 39 -3.66 -1.32 -5.45
N GLY A 40 -3.82 -2.63 -5.66
CA GLY A 40 -3.14 -3.41 -6.68
C GLY A 40 -1.92 -4.19 -6.18
N VAL A 41 -1.38 -3.86 -5.00
CA VAL A 41 -0.25 -4.59 -4.39
C VAL A 41 -0.76 -5.74 -3.52
N GLY A 42 -0.21 -6.94 -3.75
CA GLY A 42 -0.47 -8.12 -2.91
C GLY A 42 -1.96 -8.45 -2.81
N PHE A 43 -2.51 -8.38 -1.59
CA PHE A 43 -3.93 -8.64 -1.36
C PHE A 43 -4.83 -7.40 -1.40
N SER A 44 -4.26 -6.20 -1.53
CA SER A 44 -5.04 -4.97 -1.68
C SER A 44 -5.53 -4.85 -3.12
N SER A 45 -6.84 -5.00 -3.35
CA SER A 45 -7.43 -4.98 -4.70
C SER A 45 -8.73 -4.18 -4.77
N VAL A 46 -9.08 -3.74 -5.98
CA VAL A 46 -10.36 -3.10 -6.30
C VAL A 46 -11.07 -3.87 -7.41
N GLU A 47 -12.40 -3.81 -7.42
CA GLU A 47 -13.23 -4.35 -8.50
C GLU A 47 -13.97 -3.22 -9.24
N PRO A 48 -14.08 -3.28 -10.58
CA PRO A 48 -13.52 -4.33 -11.44
C PRO A 48 -12.00 -4.19 -11.58
N LYS A 49 -11.29 -5.32 -11.58
CA LYS A 49 -9.86 -5.33 -11.92
C LYS A 49 -9.65 -4.85 -13.35
N ILE A 50 -8.63 -4.02 -13.56
CA ILE A 50 -8.16 -3.68 -14.91
C ILE A 50 -7.34 -4.83 -15.49
N SER A 51 -7.34 -4.98 -16.82
CA SER A 51 -6.46 -5.95 -17.49
C SER A 51 -4.99 -5.53 -17.35
N VAL A 52 -4.07 -6.49 -17.49
CA VAL A 52 -2.63 -6.21 -17.50
C VAL A 52 -2.27 -5.32 -18.67
N GLU A 53 -2.95 -5.49 -19.81
CA GLU A 53 -2.78 -4.66 -21.00
C GLU A 53 -3.15 -3.20 -20.72
N ASP A 54 -4.26 -2.97 -20.02
CA ASP A 54 -4.70 -1.63 -19.63
C ASP A 54 -3.73 -1.02 -18.61
N ALA A 55 -3.25 -1.81 -17.64
CA ALA A 55 -2.25 -1.37 -16.67
C ALA A 55 -0.90 -1.01 -17.32
N ILE A 56 -0.46 -1.75 -18.34
CA ILE A 56 0.77 -1.46 -19.10
C ILE A 56 0.62 -0.18 -19.92
N LYS A 57 -0.51 -0.01 -20.62
CA LYS A 57 -0.80 1.22 -21.38
C LYS A 57 -0.77 2.45 -20.48
N TRP A 58 -1.31 2.30 -19.27
CA TRP A 58 -1.30 3.34 -18.24
C TRP A 58 0.14 3.63 -17.74
N ARG A 59 0.90 2.60 -17.34
CA ARG A 59 2.29 2.74 -16.88
C ARG A 59 3.19 3.42 -17.92
N ASP A 60 3.04 3.06 -19.19
CA ASP A 60 3.89 3.56 -20.28
C ASP A 60 3.43 4.93 -20.81
N GLY A 61 2.44 5.57 -20.17
CA GLY A 61 1.91 6.89 -20.54
C GLY A 61 1.24 6.93 -21.92
N LYS A 62 0.83 5.78 -22.46
CA LYS A 62 0.20 5.68 -23.78
C LYS A 62 -1.28 6.07 -23.75
N GLU A 63 -1.92 5.96 -22.59
CA GLU A 63 -3.20 6.60 -22.22
C GLU A 63 -3.13 6.95 -20.73
N GLY A 64 -3.49 8.17 -20.35
CA GLY A 64 -3.54 8.57 -18.93
C GLY A 64 -2.35 9.36 -18.41
N TRP A 65 -2.02 10.48 -19.08
CA TRP A 65 -1.48 11.66 -18.40
C TRP A 65 -2.36 12.80 -18.89
N ALA A 66 -2.94 13.57 -17.95
CA ALA A 66 -3.60 14.82 -18.30
C ALA A 66 -2.60 15.59 -19.17
N LYS A 67 -2.91 15.76 -20.46
CA LYS A 67 -2.10 16.61 -21.31
C LYS A 67 -2.16 17.98 -20.65
N SER A 68 -1.04 18.45 -20.11
CA SER A 68 -0.89 19.86 -19.77
C SER A 68 -1.16 20.64 -21.05
N ARG A 69 -2.38 21.14 -21.19
CA ARG A 69 -2.69 22.17 -22.17
C ARG A 69 -2.05 23.42 -21.61
N ASP A 70 -1.11 23.95 -22.37
CA ASP A 70 -0.31 25.10 -21.97
C ASP A 70 -1.22 26.24 -21.46
N GLY A 71 -1.06 26.60 -20.18
CA GLY A 71 -1.44 27.92 -19.68
C GLY A 71 -2.77 28.12 -18.97
N GLU A 72 -3.37 27.10 -18.34
CA GLU A 72 -4.55 27.30 -17.47
C GLU A 72 -4.33 26.62 -16.11
N GLU A 73 -4.94 27.20 -15.07
CA GLU A 73 -4.82 26.92 -13.63
C GLU A 73 -4.54 25.46 -13.28
N GLU A 74 -3.73 25.19 -12.23
CA GLU A 74 -3.42 23.85 -11.70
C GLU A 74 -4.72 23.03 -11.52
N GLU A 75 -5.13 22.32 -12.58
CA GLU A 75 -6.23 21.37 -12.52
C GLU A 75 -5.85 20.35 -11.45
N GLU A 76 -6.73 20.17 -10.46
CA GLU A 76 -6.51 19.22 -9.38
C GLU A 76 -6.23 17.84 -9.99
N GLU A 77 -4.95 17.44 -10.02
CA GLU A 77 -4.52 16.21 -10.67
C GLU A 77 -5.41 15.05 -10.22
N ALA A 78 -5.93 14.29 -11.19
CA ALA A 78 -6.73 13.12 -10.89
C ALA A 78 -6.00 12.25 -9.86
N ARG A 79 -6.70 11.88 -8.78
CA ARG A 79 -6.12 11.12 -7.66
C ARG A 79 -6.31 9.62 -7.83
N TRP A 80 -7.47 9.21 -8.36
CA TRP A 80 -7.78 7.82 -8.66
C TRP A 80 -8.31 7.65 -10.08
N GLU A 81 -7.97 6.53 -10.70
CA GLU A 81 -8.53 6.09 -11.97
C GLU A 81 -8.95 4.63 -11.85
N ARG A 82 -10.24 4.33 -12.10
CA ARG A 82 -10.81 2.99 -11.96
C ARG A 82 -10.52 2.34 -10.59
N GLY A 83 -10.44 3.15 -9.55
CA GLY A 83 -10.15 2.72 -8.18
C GLY A 83 -8.66 2.52 -7.86
N TYR A 84 -7.76 2.73 -8.81
CA TYR A 84 -6.31 2.72 -8.59
C TYR A 84 -5.78 4.13 -8.33
N THR A 85 -4.86 4.28 -7.39
CA THR A 85 -4.17 5.55 -7.13
C THR A 85 -3.22 5.87 -8.28
N VAL A 86 -3.26 7.10 -8.81
CA VAL A 86 -2.45 7.47 -9.99
C VAL A 86 -1.29 8.42 -9.67
N ASN A 87 -1.19 8.91 -8.44
CA ASN A 87 -0.08 9.73 -7.97
C ASN A 87 0.25 9.48 -6.49
N GLN A 88 1.41 9.98 -6.04
CA GLN A 88 1.89 9.76 -4.66
C GLN A 88 0.98 10.41 -3.60
N LYS A 89 0.29 11.50 -3.96
CA LYS A 89 -0.67 12.17 -3.07
C LYS A 89 -1.86 11.25 -2.77
N ALA A 90 -2.42 10.60 -3.79
CA ALA A 90 -3.52 9.66 -3.64
C ALA A 90 -3.09 8.42 -2.83
N VAL A 91 -1.89 7.88 -3.07
CA VAL A 91 -1.32 6.79 -2.26
C VAL A 91 -1.27 7.17 -0.78
N SER A 92 -0.83 8.40 -0.47
CA SER A 92 -0.73 8.90 0.91
C SER A 92 -2.11 9.10 1.54
N GLU A 93 -3.08 9.61 0.80
CA GLU A 93 -4.45 9.83 1.26
C GLU A 93 -5.17 8.52 1.58
N ASP A 94 -4.98 7.48 0.76
CA ASP A 94 -5.52 6.15 1.03
C ASP A 94 -4.88 5.51 2.26
N LEU A 95 -3.56 5.65 2.45
CA LEU A 95 -2.88 5.16 3.65
C LEU A 95 -3.37 5.87 4.92
N ILE A 96 -3.53 7.19 4.90
CA ILE A 96 -4.08 7.96 6.02
C ILE A 96 -5.52 7.51 6.32
N THR A 97 -6.32 7.31 5.27
CA THR A 97 -7.70 6.82 5.41
C THR A 97 -7.71 5.43 6.05
N PHE A 98 -6.85 4.52 5.60
CA PHE A 98 -6.67 3.20 6.19
C PHE A 98 -6.31 3.30 7.68
N LEU A 99 -5.30 4.08 8.05
CA LEU A 99 -4.86 4.23 9.44
C LEU A 99 -5.99 4.77 10.34
N ARG A 100 -6.75 5.76 9.86
CA ARG A 100 -7.88 6.30 10.61
C ARG A 100 -8.96 5.24 10.85
N ARG A 101 -9.33 4.48 9.83
CA ARG A 101 -10.29 3.37 9.97
C ARG A 101 -9.76 2.21 10.82
N PHE A 102 -8.46 1.94 10.76
CA PHE A 102 -7.81 0.97 11.63
C PHE A 102 -7.96 1.36 13.10
N TYR A 103 -7.66 2.61 13.47
CA TYR A 103 -7.81 3.04 14.86
C TYR A 103 -9.27 3.16 15.33
N GLU A 104 -10.21 3.45 14.43
CA GLU A 104 -11.64 3.33 14.73
C GLU A 104 -12.03 1.87 15.05
N ALA A 105 -11.49 0.89 14.31
CA ALA A 105 -11.77 -0.53 14.51
C ALA A 105 -11.03 -1.13 15.73
N PHE A 106 -9.85 -0.58 16.07
CA PHE A 106 -9.00 -1.04 17.18
C PHE A 106 -8.74 0.09 18.18
N PRO A 107 -9.76 0.61 18.87
CA PRO A 107 -9.62 1.79 19.72
C PRO A 107 -8.66 1.59 20.89
N LYS A 108 -8.42 0.34 21.33
CA LYS A 108 -7.49 0.02 22.42
C LYS A 108 -6.03 0.35 22.11
N VAL A 109 -5.67 0.48 20.84
CA VAL A 109 -4.29 0.80 20.41
C VAL A 109 -4.18 2.21 19.84
N ALA A 110 -5.25 3.01 19.90
CA ALA A 110 -5.27 4.36 19.32
C ALA A 110 -4.32 5.34 20.04
N ASP A 111 -4.08 5.13 21.34
CA ASP A 111 -3.18 5.96 22.14
C ASP A 111 -1.72 5.47 22.14
N SER A 112 -1.43 4.36 21.46
CA SER A 112 -0.07 3.82 21.35
C SER A 112 0.82 4.69 20.47
N GLU A 113 2.11 4.80 20.79
CA GLU A 113 3.08 5.47 19.91
C GLU A 113 3.13 4.79 18.53
N LEU A 114 3.01 5.60 17.47
CA LEU A 114 3.07 5.16 16.09
C LEU A 114 4.45 5.45 15.48
N TRP A 115 5.07 4.41 14.94
CA TRP A 115 6.31 4.48 14.19
C TRP A 115 6.03 4.00 12.76
N LEU A 116 6.35 4.81 11.76
CA LEU A 116 6.21 4.44 10.34
C LEU A 116 7.58 4.02 9.80
N THR A 117 7.67 2.80 9.25
CA THR A 117 8.90 2.21 8.72
C THR A 117 8.63 1.53 7.38
N GLY A 118 9.61 1.53 6.48
CA GLY A 118 9.56 0.84 5.20
C GLY A 118 10.90 0.95 4.45
N GLU A 119 11.03 0.21 3.34
CA GLU A 119 12.14 0.29 2.37
C GLU A 119 11.58 0.61 0.98
#